data_AF-A0A522D2G8-F1
#
_entry.id   AF-A0A522D2G8-F1
#
_cell.length_a   1.000
_cell.length_b   1.000
_cell.length_c   1.000
_cell.angle_alpha   90.00
_cell.angle_beta   90.00
_cell.angle_gamma   90.00
#
_symmetry.space_group_name_H-M   'P 1'
#
loop_
_entity.id
_entity.type
_entity.pdbx_description
1 polymer ?
#
loop_
_entity_poly.entity_id
_entity_poly.type
_entity_poly.pdbx_seq_one_letter_code
_entity_poly.pdbx_strand_id
1 'polypeptide(L)'
;MAGSKAPRRLSAAARLALRILFVAKHARWEGGVHPEDGTHAVYHREMRGVLEEIGLNLEIANDYRVLFERPCADFVFPLLNRGGFLNSEMLLPLLCNRLGLPYLGASPILRGLADDKHLAKLAAAARGVPTAPWTVYRRGAALDPTVCPKAAHYVIKPNASSASWGVSEAGDWTGVRNAVIQLHDEGHDAIVEPFIVGHDIEVSVVTLRGEPLILPTQIVEQADPGSLRTYAEKRNLITAQGYEIRPMAAGRELALAEARAREVMREYMPFDYGRFEFRLDVRTGEVLFLEVNLNCNLWSRKTIAMAAAQIGWSHRDLIETILTESLARQGLLTREEIDVAA
;
A
#
# COMPACT_ATOMS: atom_id res chain seq x y z
N MET A 1 -13.28 -25.85 3.18
CA MET A 1 -13.14 -25.67 4.64
C MET A 1 -12.49 -24.33 4.87
N ALA A 2 -13.17 -23.36 5.47
CA ALA A 2 -12.55 -22.08 5.79
C ALA A 2 -11.48 -22.34 6.87
N GLY A 3 -10.21 -22.16 6.53
CA GLY A 3 -9.12 -22.26 7.50
C GLY A 3 -9.31 -21.26 8.64
N SER A 4 -8.80 -21.60 9.82
CA SER A 4 -8.84 -20.69 10.97
C SER A 4 -8.26 -19.32 10.62
N LYS A 5 -9.04 -18.26 10.87
CA LYS A 5 -8.61 -16.86 10.78
C LYS A 5 -7.93 -16.37 12.06
N ALA A 6 -7.47 -17.29 12.92
CA ALA A 6 -6.77 -16.90 14.12
C ALA A 6 -5.41 -16.26 13.78
N PRO A 7 -5.00 -15.22 14.51
CA PRO A 7 -3.72 -14.58 14.30
C PRO A 7 -2.56 -15.53 14.61
N ARG A 8 -1.38 -15.24 14.04
CA ARG A 8 -0.17 -16.03 14.22
C ARG A 8 0.76 -15.31 15.19
N ARG A 9 1.47 -16.09 15.99
CA ARG A 9 2.40 -15.60 17.01
C ARG A 9 3.75 -16.25 16.83
N LEU A 10 4.79 -15.49 17.14
CA LEU A 10 6.13 -16.03 17.29
C LEU A 10 6.26 -16.73 18.65
N SER A 11 6.89 -17.89 18.67
CA SER A 11 7.29 -18.52 19.93
C SER A 11 8.28 -17.62 20.68
N ALA A 12 8.36 -17.78 22.01
CA ALA A 12 9.33 -17.03 22.81
C ALA A 12 10.78 -17.28 22.37
N ALA A 13 11.10 -18.50 21.94
CA ALA A 13 12.42 -18.87 21.43
C ALA A 13 12.77 -18.10 20.14
N ALA A 14 11.85 -18.05 19.18
CA ALA A 14 12.05 -17.35 17.91
C ALA A 14 12.28 -15.85 18.10
N ARG A 15 11.53 -15.22 19.02
CA ARG A 15 11.65 -13.78 19.34
C ARG A 15 13.04 -13.39 19.84
N LEU A 16 13.68 -14.28 20.61
CA LEU A 16 15.02 -14.07 21.17
C LEU A 16 16.13 -14.44 20.18
N ALA A 17 15.92 -15.45 19.35
CA ALA A 17 16.93 -15.97 18.44
C ALA A 17 17.17 -15.08 17.21
N LEU A 18 16.12 -14.45 16.67
CA LEU A 18 16.20 -13.67 15.44
C LEU A 18 16.46 -12.19 15.72
N ARG A 19 17.51 -11.63 15.11
CA ARG A 19 17.75 -10.19 15.08
C ARG A 19 16.99 -9.54 13.94
N ILE A 20 16.04 -8.69 14.29
CA ILE A 20 15.17 -8.00 13.35
C ILE A 20 15.63 -6.55 13.20
N LEU A 21 15.94 -6.14 11.99
CA LEU A 21 16.26 -4.75 11.67
C LEU A 21 15.00 -4.03 11.19
N PHE A 22 14.45 -3.14 11.99
CA PHE A 22 13.37 -2.24 11.60
C PHE A 22 13.93 -0.97 10.94
N VAL A 23 13.50 -0.70 9.71
CA VAL A 23 13.98 0.46 8.94
C VAL A 23 12.80 1.32 8.50
N ALA A 24 12.72 2.56 8.99
CA ALA A 24 11.67 3.52 8.65
C ALA A 24 12.20 4.94 8.77
N LYS A 25 11.67 5.91 8.00
CA LYS A 25 12.22 7.29 7.92
C LYS A 25 12.39 7.95 9.31
N HIS A 26 11.49 7.61 10.22
CA HIS A 26 11.39 8.17 11.57
C HIS A 26 11.43 7.07 12.64
N ALA A 27 12.16 5.98 12.43
CA ALA A 27 12.22 4.86 13.38
C ALA A 27 12.71 5.29 14.78
N ARG A 28 13.57 6.31 14.86
CA ARG A 28 14.09 6.87 16.12
C ARG A 28 13.31 8.07 16.66
N TRP A 29 12.17 8.41 16.06
CA TRP A 29 11.41 9.59 16.47
C TRP A 29 10.62 9.35 17.76
N GLU A 30 10.83 10.21 18.76
CA GLU A 30 10.10 10.15 20.04
C GLU A 30 8.98 11.20 20.16
N GLY A 31 8.97 12.21 19.29
CA GLY A 31 8.06 13.35 19.37
C GLY A 31 6.62 13.05 18.93
N GLY A 32 5.79 14.09 18.94
CA GLY A 32 4.43 14.06 18.38
C GLY A 32 4.43 14.15 16.84
N VAL A 33 3.54 14.97 16.29
CA VAL A 33 3.48 15.24 14.85
C VAL A 33 4.80 15.88 14.37
N HIS A 34 5.41 15.32 13.33
CA HIS A 34 6.65 15.86 12.76
C HIS A 34 6.36 17.13 11.95
N PRO A 35 7.19 18.19 12.04
CA PRO A 35 6.95 19.45 11.34
C PRO A 35 6.87 19.29 9.81
N GLU A 36 7.67 18.39 9.24
CA GLU A 36 7.75 18.22 7.77
C GLU A 36 6.94 17.02 7.23
N ASP A 37 6.81 15.96 8.03
CA ASP A 37 6.23 14.67 7.59
C ASP A 37 4.93 14.32 8.31
N GLY A 38 4.47 15.22 9.17
CA GLY A 38 3.20 15.11 9.89
C GLY A 38 3.08 13.84 10.71
N THR A 39 1.99 13.12 10.48
CA THR A 39 1.62 11.89 11.21
C THR A 39 2.50 10.68 10.86
N HIS A 40 3.36 10.74 9.85
CA HIS A 40 4.21 9.59 9.48
C HIS A 40 5.23 9.25 10.57
N ALA A 41 5.76 10.25 11.28
CA ALA A 41 6.67 9.99 12.37
C ALA A 41 5.98 9.31 13.57
N VAL A 42 4.73 9.71 13.85
CA VAL A 42 3.88 9.04 14.86
C VAL A 42 3.60 7.59 14.45
N TYR A 43 3.30 7.36 13.17
CA TYR A 43 3.13 6.02 12.63
C TYR A 43 4.39 5.15 12.80
N HIS A 44 5.57 5.64 12.42
CA HIS A 44 6.81 4.89 12.58
C HIS A 44 7.14 4.59 14.04
N ARG A 45 6.90 5.54 14.95
CA ARG A 45 7.05 5.34 16.40
C ARG A 45 6.09 4.27 16.92
N GLU A 46 4.82 4.32 16.50
CA GLU A 46 3.83 3.31 16.89
C GLU A 46 4.21 1.92 16.39
N MET A 47 4.68 1.81 15.15
CA MET A 47 5.19 0.54 14.60
C MET A 47 6.40 0.01 15.37
N ARG A 48 7.34 0.88 15.74
CA ARG A 48 8.45 0.50 16.62
C ARG A 48 7.93 -0.03 17.95
N GLY A 49 7.01 0.70 18.60
CA GLY A 49 6.41 0.30 19.88
C GLY A 49 5.75 -1.08 19.81
N VAL A 50 5.00 -1.37 18.74
CA VAL A 50 4.40 -2.71 18.54
C VAL A 50 5.46 -3.79 18.38
N LEU A 51 6.54 -3.53 17.64
CA LEU A 51 7.65 -4.48 17.47
C LEU A 51 8.41 -4.71 18.80
N GLU A 52 8.59 -3.67 19.61
CA GLU A 52 9.15 -3.76 20.97
C GLU A 52 8.23 -4.57 21.91
N GLU A 53 6.90 -4.35 21.86
CA GLU A 53 5.89 -5.09 22.64
C GLU A 53 5.77 -6.58 22.23
N ILE A 54 6.15 -6.94 21.00
CA ILE A 54 6.27 -8.35 20.60
C ILE A 54 7.44 -9.01 21.36
N GLY A 55 8.45 -8.24 21.77
CA GLY A 55 9.64 -8.72 22.49
C GLY A 55 10.75 -9.21 21.55
N LEU A 56 10.87 -8.60 20.38
CA LEU A 56 11.89 -8.94 19.38
C LEU A 56 13.27 -8.43 19.80
N ASN A 57 14.33 -9.14 19.38
CA ASN A 57 15.68 -8.58 19.36
C ASN A 57 15.78 -7.55 18.21
N LEU A 58 15.39 -6.31 18.52
CA LEU A 58 15.12 -5.26 17.54
C LEU A 58 16.28 -4.27 17.41
N GLU A 59 16.83 -4.15 16.19
CA GLU A 59 17.67 -3.03 15.78
C GLU A 59 16.85 -2.01 14.99
N ILE A 60 17.18 -0.73 15.09
CA ILE A 60 16.45 0.36 14.41
C ILE A 60 17.37 1.23 13.56
N ALA A 61 16.89 1.57 12.36
CA ALA A 61 17.58 2.49 11.45
C ALA A 61 16.60 3.42 10.73
N ASN A 62 17.07 4.62 10.38
CA ASN A 62 16.23 5.66 9.77
C ASN A 62 16.29 5.70 8.24
N ASP A 63 17.28 5.04 7.62
CA ASP A 63 17.58 5.25 6.21
C ASP A 63 18.33 4.06 5.59
N TYR A 64 18.48 4.10 4.27
CA TYR A 64 19.05 3.03 3.45
C TYR A 64 20.53 2.73 3.72
N ARG A 65 21.30 3.64 4.35
CA ARG A 65 22.75 3.47 4.55
C ARG A 65 23.07 2.24 5.41
N VAL A 66 22.17 1.84 6.30
CA VAL A 66 22.29 0.63 7.10
C VAL A 66 22.39 -0.66 6.25
N LEU A 67 21.99 -0.60 4.97
CA LEU A 67 22.03 -1.70 4.01
C LEU A 67 23.07 -1.48 2.88
N PHE A 68 24.00 -0.54 3.04
CA PHE A 68 25.12 -0.40 2.10
C PHE A 68 26.18 -1.49 2.35
N GLU A 69 26.27 -1.97 3.58
CA GLU A 69 26.98 -3.18 3.98
C GLU A 69 26.00 -4.13 4.66
N ARG A 70 26.40 -5.39 4.91
CA ARG A 70 25.51 -6.36 5.56
C ARG A 70 25.44 -6.05 7.07
N PRO A 71 24.28 -5.59 7.60
CA PRO A 71 24.12 -5.39 9.04
C PRO A 71 24.16 -6.71 9.81
N CYS A 72 24.28 -6.61 11.14
CA CYS A 72 24.21 -7.72 12.07
C CYS A 72 22.75 -8.17 12.33
N ALA A 73 21.99 -8.40 11.25
CA ALA A 73 20.57 -8.76 11.33
C ALA A 73 20.27 -10.02 10.51
N ASP A 74 19.24 -10.76 10.93
CA ASP A 74 18.80 -11.99 10.29
C ASP A 74 17.60 -11.75 9.37
N PHE A 75 16.83 -10.69 9.63
CA PHE A 75 15.68 -10.27 8.82
C PHE A 75 15.47 -8.75 8.88
N VAL A 76 14.97 -8.16 7.78
CA VAL A 76 14.66 -6.72 7.70
C VAL A 76 13.15 -6.48 7.65
N PHE A 77 12.64 -5.63 8.54
CA PHE A 77 11.28 -5.10 8.51
C PHE A 77 11.29 -3.69 7.92
N PRO A 78 11.09 -3.53 6.59
CA PRO A 78 11.01 -2.23 5.95
C PRO A 78 9.67 -1.51 6.13
N LEU A 79 9.74 -0.26 6.55
CA LEU A 79 8.71 0.77 6.39
C LEU A 79 9.30 2.08 5.83
N LEU A 80 10.36 1.98 5.01
CA LEU A 80 10.80 3.10 4.17
C LEU A 80 9.93 3.18 2.90
N ASN A 81 8.63 3.39 3.09
CA ASN A 81 7.78 3.81 1.99
C ASN A 81 8.04 5.28 1.65
N ARG A 82 8.10 5.62 0.36
CA ARG A 82 8.36 6.99 -0.14
C ARG A 82 9.69 7.60 0.33
N GLY A 83 10.80 7.01 -0.13
CA GLY A 83 12.17 7.48 0.14
C GLY A 83 12.53 8.87 -0.40
N GLY A 84 11.58 9.64 -0.94
CA GLY A 84 11.82 10.98 -1.48
C GLY A 84 12.45 11.01 -2.87
N PHE A 85 12.45 9.88 -3.57
CA PHE A 85 12.91 9.76 -4.95
C PHE A 85 12.09 8.72 -5.73
N LEU A 86 12.17 8.76 -7.05
CA LEU A 86 11.44 7.87 -7.95
C LEU A 86 11.80 6.39 -7.71
N ASN A 87 10.80 5.51 -7.68
CA ASN A 87 10.96 4.06 -7.47
C ASN A 87 11.56 3.68 -6.11
N SER A 88 11.44 4.56 -5.10
CA SER A 88 12.02 4.32 -3.77
C SER A 88 11.53 3.05 -3.07
N GLU A 89 10.30 2.58 -3.37
CA GLU A 89 9.76 1.31 -2.85
C GLU A 89 10.60 0.09 -3.24
N MET A 90 11.38 0.17 -4.33
CA MET A 90 12.22 -0.93 -4.81
C MET A 90 13.59 -0.96 -4.13
N LEU A 91 14.12 0.17 -3.64
CA LEU A 91 15.53 0.27 -3.26
C LEU A 91 15.88 -0.60 -2.07
N LEU A 92 15.11 -0.53 -0.97
CA LEU A 92 15.40 -1.32 0.23
C LEU A 92 15.40 -2.83 -0.06
N PRO A 93 14.33 -3.43 -0.62
CA PRO A 93 14.35 -4.86 -0.87
C PRO A 93 15.42 -5.26 -1.90
N LEU A 94 15.80 -4.36 -2.82
CA LEU A 94 16.92 -4.61 -3.74
C LEU A 94 18.27 -4.64 -3.01
N LEU A 95 18.48 -3.75 -2.04
CA LEU A 95 19.66 -3.78 -1.18
C LEU A 95 19.69 -5.05 -0.32
N CYS A 96 18.56 -5.48 0.23
CA CYS A 96 18.45 -6.75 0.94
C CYS A 96 18.79 -7.95 0.04
N ASN A 97 18.25 -8.01 -1.19
CA ASN A 97 18.59 -9.04 -2.17
C ASN A 97 20.10 -9.08 -2.44
N ARG A 98 20.75 -7.92 -2.66
CA ARG A 98 22.21 -7.83 -2.89
C ARG A 98 23.02 -8.39 -1.72
N LEU A 99 22.54 -8.21 -0.49
CA LEU A 99 23.21 -8.65 0.74
C LEU A 99 22.83 -10.08 1.16
N GLY A 100 21.91 -10.74 0.45
CA GLY A 100 21.38 -12.04 0.83
C GLY A 100 20.59 -12.02 2.15
N LEU A 101 19.93 -10.90 2.45
CA LEU A 101 19.11 -10.73 3.66
C LEU A 101 17.62 -10.92 3.35
N PRO A 102 16.92 -11.79 4.10
CA PRO A 102 15.46 -11.86 4.09
C PRO A 102 14.79 -10.54 4.54
N TYR A 103 13.61 -10.26 4.01
CA TYR A 103 12.84 -9.05 4.35
C TYR A 103 11.33 -9.25 4.22
N LEU A 104 10.60 -8.35 4.87
CA LEU A 104 9.15 -8.26 4.83
C LEU A 104 8.62 -7.70 3.49
N GLY A 105 7.54 -8.29 3.00
CA GLY A 105 6.76 -7.86 1.85
C GLY A 105 7.16 -8.53 0.55
N ALA A 106 6.73 -7.93 -0.56
CA ALA A 106 6.99 -8.43 -1.90
C ALA A 106 8.40 -8.07 -2.41
N SER A 107 8.86 -8.79 -3.42
CA SER A 107 10.15 -8.56 -4.09
C SER A 107 10.23 -7.17 -4.77
N PRO A 108 11.42 -6.66 -5.12
CA PRO A 108 11.57 -5.34 -5.71
C PRO A 108 10.76 -5.17 -7.00
N ILE A 109 10.74 -6.18 -7.87
CA ILE A 109 10.03 -6.09 -9.15
C ILE A 109 8.51 -6.03 -8.94
N LEU A 110 7.98 -6.77 -7.96
CA LEU A 110 6.55 -6.77 -7.63
C LEU A 110 6.14 -5.45 -6.98
N ARG A 111 7.01 -4.87 -6.13
CA ARG A 111 6.79 -3.52 -5.59
C ARG A 111 6.83 -2.46 -6.69
N GLY A 112 7.76 -2.54 -7.62
CA GLY A 112 7.83 -1.63 -8.78
C GLY A 112 6.60 -1.74 -9.68
N LEU A 113 6.15 -2.97 -9.97
CA LEU A 113 4.91 -3.21 -10.73
C LEU A 113 3.69 -2.60 -10.03
N ALA A 114 3.61 -2.72 -8.71
CA ALA A 114 2.52 -2.17 -7.91
C ALA A 114 2.54 -0.62 -7.83
N ASP A 115 3.74 -0.03 -7.67
CA ASP A 115 3.92 1.42 -7.48
C ASP A 115 3.69 2.22 -8.78
N ASP A 116 3.97 1.63 -9.96
CA ASP A 116 3.64 2.22 -11.26
C ASP A 116 2.18 1.92 -11.64
N LYS A 117 1.29 2.93 -11.54
CA LYS A 117 -0.16 2.79 -11.82
C LYS A 117 -0.45 2.29 -13.23
N HIS A 118 0.32 2.72 -14.22
CA HIS A 118 0.15 2.26 -15.59
C HIS A 118 0.46 0.76 -15.71
N LEU A 119 1.57 0.29 -15.13
CA LEU A 119 1.91 -1.13 -15.14
C LEU A 119 0.91 -1.96 -14.31
N ALA A 120 0.47 -1.44 -13.16
CA ALA A 120 -0.53 -2.10 -12.33
C ALA A 120 -1.87 -2.29 -13.08
N LYS A 121 -2.29 -1.28 -13.86
CA LYS A 121 -3.49 -1.35 -14.71
C LYS A 121 -3.33 -2.29 -15.89
N LEU A 122 -2.15 -2.35 -16.51
CA LEU A 122 -1.88 -3.35 -17.55
C LEU A 122 -2.00 -4.77 -16.98
N ALA A 123 -1.43 -5.02 -15.79
CA ALA A 123 -1.53 -6.31 -15.11
C ALA A 123 -2.98 -6.68 -14.76
N ALA A 124 -3.76 -5.71 -14.25
CA ALA A 124 -5.19 -5.91 -13.98
C ALA A 124 -6.00 -6.19 -15.26
N ALA A 125 -5.76 -5.44 -16.33
CA ALA A 125 -6.44 -5.62 -17.61
C ALA A 125 -6.12 -6.98 -18.24
N ALA A 126 -4.85 -7.43 -18.16
CA ALA A 126 -4.44 -8.76 -18.62
C ALA A 126 -5.17 -9.91 -17.87
N ARG A 127 -5.62 -9.64 -16.63
CA ARG A 127 -6.46 -10.53 -15.83
C ARG A 127 -7.96 -10.38 -16.07
N GLY A 128 -8.37 -9.55 -17.04
CA GLY A 128 -9.77 -9.26 -17.30
C GLY A 128 -10.44 -8.42 -16.20
N VAL A 129 -9.67 -7.77 -15.33
CA VAL A 129 -10.20 -6.89 -14.30
C VAL A 129 -10.42 -5.49 -14.89
N PRO A 130 -11.66 -4.96 -14.87
CA PRO A 130 -11.96 -3.65 -15.42
C PRO A 130 -11.20 -2.54 -14.70
N THR A 131 -10.74 -1.56 -15.47
CA THR A 131 -10.14 -0.32 -14.99
C THR A 131 -10.61 0.84 -15.85
N ALA A 132 -10.59 2.08 -15.32
CA ALA A 132 -10.89 3.25 -16.14
C ALA A 132 -9.89 3.36 -17.31
N PRO A 133 -10.33 3.76 -18.53
CA PRO A 133 -9.41 4.04 -19.63
C PRO A 133 -8.32 5.02 -19.19
N TRP A 134 -7.07 4.80 -19.59
CA TRP A 134 -5.96 5.63 -19.13
C TRP A 134 -4.93 5.84 -20.22
N THR A 135 -4.10 6.85 -20.02
CA THR A 135 -2.86 7.06 -20.77
C THR A 135 -1.76 7.49 -19.81
N VAL A 136 -0.55 6.99 -20.04
CA VAL A 136 0.64 7.45 -19.34
C VAL A 136 1.46 8.35 -20.27
N TYR A 137 1.81 9.53 -19.79
CA TYR A 137 2.77 10.43 -20.43
C TYR A 137 4.08 10.35 -19.68
N ARG A 138 5.05 9.67 -20.29
CA ARG A 138 6.38 9.49 -19.73
C ARG A 138 7.18 10.79 -19.88
N ARG A 139 7.88 11.18 -18.81
CA ARG A 139 8.73 12.36 -18.80
C ARG A 139 9.82 12.24 -19.87
N GLY A 140 9.99 13.29 -20.66
CA GLY A 140 10.94 13.31 -21.77
C GLY A 140 10.44 12.68 -23.07
N ALA A 141 9.25 12.09 -23.08
CA ALA A 141 8.58 11.65 -24.31
C ALA A 141 7.69 12.76 -24.88
N ALA A 142 7.34 12.66 -26.17
CA ALA A 142 6.39 13.57 -26.80
C ALA A 142 4.98 13.43 -26.19
N LEU A 143 4.28 14.55 -26.04
CA LEU A 143 2.89 14.58 -25.60
C LEU A 143 1.97 14.47 -26.81
N ASP A 144 1.45 13.27 -27.06
CA ASP A 144 0.52 13.00 -28.16
C ASP A 144 -0.94 13.09 -27.67
N PRO A 145 -1.75 14.05 -28.14
CA PRO A 145 -3.15 14.17 -27.75
C PRO A 145 -4.02 12.99 -28.21
N THR A 146 -3.61 12.25 -29.24
CA THR A 146 -4.45 11.23 -29.87
C THR A 146 -4.61 9.96 -29.03
N VAL A 147 -3.66 9.73 -28.11
CA VAL A 147 -3.71 8.58 -27.18
C VAL A 147 -4.57 8.88 -25.94
N CYS A 148 -4.80 10.15 -25.62
CA CYS A 148 -5.60 10.55 -24.46
C CYS A 148 -7.01 9.95 -24.52
N PRO A 149 -7.53 9.32 -23.44
CA PRO A 149 -8.91 8.86 -23.43
C PRO A 149 -9.86 10.04 -23.67
N LYS A 150 -11.02 9.79 -24.28
CA LYS A 150 -12.04 10.83 -24.47
C LYS A 150 -12.91 10.94 -23.23
N ALA A 151 -12.90 12.10 -22.59
CA ALA A 151 -13.78 12.43 -21.46
C ALA A 151 -14.13 13.93 -21.45
N ALA A 152 -15.21 14.27 -20.74
CA ALA A 152 -15.56 15.66 -20.46
C ALA A 152 -14.83 16.22 -19.23
N HIS A 153 -14.27 15.33 -18.41
CA HIS A 153 -13.57 15.67 -17.18
C HIS A 153 -12.46 14.64 -16.94
N TYR A 154 -11.23 15.12 -16.73
CA TYR A 154 -10.02 14.33 -16.56
C TYR A 154 -9.47 14.47 -15.15
N VAL A 155 -8.86 13.40 -14.66
CA VAL A 155 -7.96 13.39 -13.51
C VAL A 155 -6.55 13.17 -14.04
N ILE A 156 -5.62 14.03 -13.64
CA ILE A 156 -4.19 13.95 -13.95
C ILE A 156 -3.47 13.76 -12.63
N LYS A 157 -2.56 12.80 -12.54
CA LYS A 157 -1.79 12.51 -11.31
C LYS A 157 -0.42 11.93 -11.62
N PRO A 158 0.54 11.96 -10.69
CA PRO A 158 1.79 11.25 -10.88
C PRO A 158 1.54 9.74 -11.01
N ASN A 159 2.22 9.11 -11.96
CA ASN A 159 2.07 7.68 -12.23
C ASN A 159 2.59 6.81 -11.08
N ALA A 160 3.67 7.23 -10.42
CA ALA A 160 4.24 6.61 -9.23
C ALA A 160 4.24 7.61 -8.08
N SER A 161 3.16 7.57 -7.28
CA SER A 161 2.94 8.42 -6.10
C SER A 161 1.76 7.87 -5.31
N SER A 162 1.58 8.36 -4.09
CA SER A 162 0.48 7.98 -3.23
C SER A 162 -0.16 9.20 -2.54
N ALA A 163 -1.30 8.98 -1.89
CA ALA A 163 -1.99 9.97 -1.04
C ALA A 163 -2.45 11.25 -1.75
N SER A 164 -2.77 11.19 -3.04
CA SER A 164 -3.25 12.33 -3.85
C SER A 164 -2.29 13.53 -3.96
N TRP A 165 -0.98 13.32 -3.78
CA TRP A 165 -0.01 14.37 -4.11
C TRP A 165 0.05 14.56 -5.63
N GLY A 166 0.01 15.81 -6.09
CA GLY A 166 0.07 16.16 -7.52
C GLY A 166 -1.17 15.79 -8.34
N VAL A 167 -2.32 15.55 -7.71
CA VAL A 167 -3.56 15.26 -8.45
C VAL A 167 -4.25 16.57 -8.85
N SER A 168 -4.61 16.70 -10.12
CA SER A 168 -5.34 17.84 -10.68
C SER A 168 -6.47 17.39 -11.61
N GLU A 169 -7.38 18.32 -11.91
CA GLU A 169 -8.52 18.13 -12.82
C GLU A 169 -8.36 18.97 -14.09
N ALA A 170 -8.93 18.51 -15.19
CA ALA A 170 -9.04 19.30 -16.42
C ALA A 170 -10.32 18.99 -17.20
N GLY A 171 -10.89 19.99 -17.86
CA GLY A 171 -12.04 19.82 -18.76
C GLY A 171 -11.67 19.63 -20.23
N ASP A 172 -10.41 19.88 -20.61
CA ASP A 172 -9.93 19.83 -21.99
C ASP A 172 -8.46 19.41 -22.09
N TRP A 173 -7.99 19.25 -23.33
CA TRP A 173 -6.60 18.86 -23.62
C TRP A 173 -5.57 19.90 -23.15
N THR A 174 -5.89 21.19 -23.23
CA THR A 174 -4.98 22.26 -22.82
C THR A 174 -4.68 22.15 -21.32
N GLY A 175 -5.72 21.93 -20.51
CA GLY A 175 -5.59 21.68 -19.08
C GLY A 175 -4.80 20.40 -18.78
N VAL A 176 -5.11 19.30 -19.48
CA VAL A 176 -4.36 18.03 -19.35
C VAL A 176 -2.87 18.25 -19.64
N ARG A 177 -2.55 18.87 -20.78
CA ARG A 177 -1.17 19.12 -21.20
C ARG A 177 -0.41 19.96 -20.17
N ASN A 178 -1.02 21.02 -19.64
CA ASN A 178 -0.38 21.88 -18.64
C ASN A 178 -0.10 21.13 -17.33
N ALA A 179 -1.06 20.33 -16.85
CA ALA A 179 -0.88 19.49 -15.66
C ALA A 179 0.21 18.42 -15.85
N VAL A 180 0.27 17.80 -17.03
CA VAL A 180 1.32 16.83 -17.38
C VAL A 180 2.70 17.50 -17.39
N ILE A 181 2.83 18.67 -18.00
CA ILE A 181 4.10 19.43 -18.02
C ILE A 181 4.54 19.78 -16.60
N GLN A 182 3.62 20.24 -15.75
CA GLN A 182 3.93 20.54 -14.35
C GLN A 182 4.48 19.31 -13.61
N LEU A 183 3.83 18.16 -13.75
CA LEU A 183 4.32 16.92 -13.14
C LEU A 183 5.68 16.48 -13.70
N HIS A 184 5.91 16.69 -15.01
CA HIS A 184 7.20 16.40 -15.65
C HIS A 184 8.31 17.31 -15.10
N ASP A 185 8.03 18.59 -14.87
CA ASP A 185 8.95 19.57 -14.27
C ASP A 185 9.27 19.22 -12.81
N GLU A 186 8.28 18.68 -12.08
CA GLU A 186 8.45 18.11 -10.73
C GLU A 186 9.17 16.75 -10.73
N GLY A 187 9.39 16.17 -11.91
CA GLY A 187 10.21 14.99 -12.12
C GLY A 187 9.46 13.66 -12.18
N HIS A 188 8.15 13.70 -12.40
CA HIS A 188 7.27 12.54 -12.42
C HIS A 188 6.72 12.25 -13.81
N ASP A 189 6.45 10.97 -14.09
CA ASP A 189 5.53 10.59 -15.17
C ASP A 189 4.10 10.94 -14.76
N ALA A 190 3.24 11.26 -15.72
CA ALA A 190 1.83 11.56 -15.47
C ALA A 190 0.93 10.46 -16.02
N ILE A 191 -0.12 10.11 -15.28
CA ILE A 191 -1.22 9.27 -15.75
C ILE A 191 -2.49 10.11 -15.83
N VAL A 192 -3.22 9.97 -16.93
CA VAL A 192 -4.45 10.69 -17.24
C VAL A 192 -5.60 9.70 -17.38
N GLU A 193 -6.71 9.98 -16.70
CA GLU A 193 -7.89 9.12 -16.64
C GLU A 193 -9.17 9.97 -16.71
N PRO A 194 -10.30 9.46 -17.21
CA PRO A 194 -11.60 10.06 -16.98
C PRO A 194 -11.90 10.17 -15.49
N PHE A 195 -12.50 11.29 -15.07
CA PHE A 195 -13.03 11.41 -13.71
C PHE A 195 -14.24 10.49 -13.54
N ILE A 196 -14.15 9.57 -12.58
CA ILE A 196 -15.25 8.67 -12.22
C ILE A 196 -15.87 9.15 -10.92
N VAL A 197 -17.12 9.61 -11.00
CA VAL A 197 -17.92 10.04 -9.84
C VAL A 197 -18.17 8.81 -8.97
N GLY A 198 -17.68 8.84 -7.73
CA GLY A 198 -17.73 7.62 -6.93
C GLY A 198 -16.99 7.59 -5.61
N HIS A 199 -16.91 6.39 -5.05
CA HIS A 199 -16.25 6.09 -3.78
C HIS A 199 -15.07 5.16 -3.98
N ASP A 200 -14.08 5.22 -3.09
CA ASP A 200 -12.94 4.30 -3.15
C ASP A 200 -13.24 3.07 -2.28
N ILE A 201 -13.02 1.87 -2.82
CA ILE A 201 -13.10 0.60 -2.09
C ILE A 201 -11.67 0.15 -1.81
N GLU A 202 -11.39 -0.16 -0.54
CA GLU A 202 -10.07 -0.58 -0.07
C GLU A 202 -10.13 -2.05 0.41
N VAL A 203 -9.60 -2.95 -0.41
CA VAL A 203 -9.51 -4.39 -0.11
C VAL A 203 -8.13 -4.69 0.48
N SER A 204 -8.06 -4.82 1.81
CA SER A 204 -6.81 -5.14 2.51
C SER A 204 -6.59 -6.65 2.58
N VAL A 205 -5.36 -7.09 2.31
CA VAL A 205 -4.99 -8.49 2.23
C VAL A 205 -3.74 -8.74 3.06
N VAL A 206 -3.74 -9.84 3.80
CA VAL A 206 -2.55 -10.40 4.47
C VAL A 206 -2.36 -11.83 4.01
N THR A 207 -1.13 -12.29 3.90
CA THR A 207 -0.86 -13.71 3.66
C THR A 207 -0.92 -14.44 4.99
N LEU A 208 -1.74 -15.49 5.05
CA LEU A 208 -1.94 -16.33 6.22
C LEU A 208 -1.82 -17.79 5.80
N ARG A 209 -0.83 -18.50 6.35
CA ARG A 209 -0.53 -19.91 6.06
C ARG A 209 -0.27 -20.14 4.57
N GLY A 210 0.45 -19.22 3.95
CA GLY A 210 0.80 -19.25 2.52
C GLY A 210 -0.31 -18.84 1.56
N GLU A 211 -1.53 -18.54 2.06
CA GLU A 211 -2.67 -18.15 1.24
C GLU A 211 -3.11 -16.71 1.53
N PRO A 212 -3.63 -15.97 0.54
CA PRO A 212 -4.13 -14.61 0.74
C PRO A 212 -5.45 -14.61 1.52
N LEU A 213 -5.44 -13.99 2.70
CA LEU A 213 -6.62 -13.66 3.49
C LEU A 213 -7.04 -12.22 3.21
N ILE A 214 -8.19 -12.07 2.55
CA ILE A 214 -8.88 -10.77 2.45
C ILE A 214 -9.48 -10.45 3.83
N LEU A 215 -9.08 -9.31 4.41
CA LEU A 215 -9.68 -8.74 5.60
C LEU A 215 -10.99 -8.02 5.22
N PRO A 216 -11.91 -7.75 6.17
CA PRO A 216 -13.13 -7.01 5.88
C PRO A 216 -12.89 -5.77 5.01
N THR A 217 -13.49 -5.76 3.82
CA THR A 217 -13.31 -4.69 2.85
C THR A 217 -13.91 -3.39 3.38
N GLN A 218 -13.18 -2.28 3.21
CA GLN A 218 -13.63 -0.95 3.62
C GLN A 218 -14.06 -0.13 2.40
N ILE A 219 -15.00 0.79 2.61
CA ILE A 219 -15.34 1.83 1.65
C ILE A 219 -14.95 3.19 2.23
N VAL A 220 -14.39 4.04 1.37
CA VAL A 220 -14.08 5.43 1.66
C VAL A 220 -15.09 6.30 0.92
N GLU A 221 -16.17 6.64 1.63
CA GLU A 221 -17.28 7.40 1.11
C GLU A 221 -16.94 8.89 1.13
N GLN A 222 -17.03 9.53 -0.02
CA GLN A 222 -16.77 10.96 -0.17
C GLN A 222 -18.05 11.74 0.13
N ALA A 223 -17.93 12.86 0.85
CA ALA A 223 -19.07 13.75 1.12
C ALA A 223 -19.62 14.34 -0.19
N ASP A 224 -18.73 14.68 -1.13
CA ASP A 224 -19.07 14.99 -2.52
C ASP A 224 -18.30 14.06 -3.47
N PRO A 225 -18.93 12.98 -3.97
CA PRO A 225 -18.30 12.04 -4.89
C PRO A 225 -17.98 12.63 -6.27
N GLY A 226 -18.47 13.85 -6.56
CA GLY A 226 -18.17 14.62 -7.77
C GLY A 226 -16.88 15.44 -7.69
N SER A 227 -16.25 15.51 -6.51
CA SER A 227 -15.01 16.25 -6.29
C SER A 227 -13.81 15.31 -6.05
N LEU A 228 -12.59 15.74 -6.41
CA LEU A 228 -11.39 15.01 -5.99
C LEU A 228 -11.09 15.19 -4.51
N ARG A 229 -10.63 14.09 -3.87
CA ARG A 229 -9.96 14.16 -2.58
C ARG A 229 -8.58 14.79 -2.72
N THR A 230 -8.38 15.90 -2.03
CA THR A 230 -7.11 16.62 -1.96
C THR A 230 -6.06 15.85 -1.13
N TYR A 231 -4.78 16.16 -1.36
CA TYR A 231 -3.67 15.62 -0.57
C TYR A 231 -3.83 15.84 0.94
N ALA A 232 -4.30 17.03 1.34
CA ALA A 232 -4.49 17.40 2.73
C ALA A 232 -5.52 16.52 3.44
N GLU A 233 -6.61 16.17 2.75
CA GLU A 233 -7.65 15.27 3.27
C GLU A 233 -7.12 13.85 3.48
N LYS A 234 -6.43 13.26 2.49
CA LYS A 234 -5.88 11.88 2.61
C LYS A 234 -4.82 11.74 3.71
N ARG A 235 -4.11 12.83 4.01
CA ARG A 235 -3.06 12.88 5.05
C ARG A 235 -3.60 13.27 6.44
N ASN A 236 -4.90 13.51 6.60
CA ASN A 236 -5.51 14.03 7.83
C ASN A 236 -4.84 15.34 8.31
N LEU A 237 -4.45 16.22 7.36
CA LEU A 237 -3.81 17.51 7.65
C LEU A 237 -4.82 18.63 7.92
N ILE A 238 -6.13 18.34 7.78
CA ILE A 238 -7.24 19.25 8.09
C ILE A 238 -8.24 18.57 9.02
N THR A 239 -8.94 19.37 9.83
CA THR A 239 -9.86 18.93 10.89
C THR A 239 -11.21 18.41 10.40
N ALA A 240 -11.67 18.86 9.23
CA ALA A 240 -12.86 18.31 8.57
C ALA A 240 -12.41 17.36 7.45
N GLN A 241 -12.62 16.06 7.62
CA GLN A 241 -12.43 15.10 6.54
C GLN A 241 -13.67 15.13 5.66
N GLY A 242 -13.54 15.50 4.38
CA GLY A 242 -14.61 15.41 3.38
C GLY A 242 -14.98 13.97 2.99
N TYR A 243 -14.71 13.00 3.86
CA TYR A 243 -14.93 11.58 3.62
C TYR A 243 -15.07 10.81 4.93
N GLU A 244 -15.61 9.60 4.83
CA GLU A 244 -15.71 8.66 5.93
C GLU A 244 -15.23 7.26 5.52
N ILE A 245 -14.59 6.55 6.45
CA ILE A 245 -14.18 5.16 6.25
C ILE A 245 -15.12 4.27 7.04
N ARG A 246 -15.78 3.34 6.36
CA ARG A 246 -16.70 2.38 6.98
C ARG A 246 -16.48 0.97 6.42
N PRO A 247 -16.88 -0.08 7.16
CA PRO A 247 -17.02 -1.41 6.59
C PRO A 247 -17.96 -1.37 5.38
N MET A 248 -17.56 -1.98 4.28
CA MET A 248 -18.40 -2.05 3.09
C MET A 248 -19.57 -3.01 3.35
N ALA A 249 -20.80 -2.57 3.03
CA ALA A 249 -21.99 -3.39 3.20
C ALA A 249 -21.96 -4.64 2.30
N ALA A 250 -22.55 -5.73 2.78
CA ALA A 250 -22.71 -6.94 1.99
C ALA A 250 -23.59 -6.67 0.76
N GLY A 251 -23.10 -7.03 -0.42
CA GLY A 251 -23.78 -6.72 -1.67
C GLY A 251 -22.96 -7.13 -2.89
N ARG A 252 -23.50 -6.80 -4.07
CA ARG A 252 -22.88 -7.13 -5.37
C ARG A 252 -21.52 -6.46 -5.52
N GLU A 253 -21.41 -5.19 -5.13
CA GLU A 253 -20.22 -4.36 -5.27
C GLU A 253 -19.07 -4.90 -4.40
N LEU A 254 -19.37 -5.35 -3.19
CA LEU A 254 -18.40 -6.01 -2.30
C LEU A 254 -17.89 -7.31 -2.94
N ALA A 255 -18.81 -8.16 -3.38
CA ALA A 255 -18.45 -9.43 -4.02
C ALA A 255 -17.59 -9.21 -5.28
N LEU A 256 -17.90 -8.18 -6.07
CA LEU A 256 -17.10 -7.79 -7.24
C LEU A 256 -15.71 -7.29 -6.84
N ALA A 257 -15.60 -6.42 -5.84
CA ALA A 257 -14.33 -5.89 -5.37
C ALA A 257 -13.39 -7.02 -4.89
N GLU A 258 -13.90 -7.92 -4.06
CA GLU A 258 -13.11 -9.04 -3.54
C GLU A 258 -12.74 -10.05 -4.63
N ALA A 259 -13.66 -10.37 -5.55
CA ALA A 259 -13.37 -11.25 -6.68
C ALA A 259 -12.30 -10.63 -7.60
N ARG A 260 -12.44 -9.35 -7.95
CA ARG A 260 -11.46 -8.62 -8.78
C ARG A 260 -10.11 -8.54 -8.06
N ALA A 261 -10.07 -8.30 -6.75
CA ALA A 261 -8.83 -8.34 -5.97
C ALA A 261 -8.16 -9.71 -6.02
N ARG A 262 -8.93 -10.82 -5.95
CA ARG A 262 -8.40 -12.19 -6.10
C ARG A 262 -7.80 -12.48 -7.47
N GLU A 263 -8.34 -11.87 -8.52
CA GLU A 263 -7.77 -11.99 -9.86
C GLU A 263 -6.46 -11.19 -9.98
N VAL A 264 -6.46 -9.93 -9.55
CA VAL A 264 -5.29 -9.04 -9.63
C VAL A 264 -4.14 -9.53 -8.77
N MET A 265 -4.40 -10.01 -7.54
CA MET A 265 -3.34 -10.42 -6.60
C MET A 265 -2.45 -11.54 -7.14
N ARG A 266 -2.91 -12.34 -8.10
CA ARG A 266 -2.10 -13.41 -8.72
C ARG A 266 -0.90 -12.89 -9.50
N GLU A 267 -0.90 -11.62 -9.91
CA GLU A 267 0.26 -10.96 -10.54
C GLU A 267 1.31 -10.51 -9.52
N TYR A 268 0.96 -10.47 -8.24
CA TYR A 268 1.78 -9.91 -7.17
C TYR A 268 2.23 -10.93 -6.13
N MET A 269 1.88 -12.22 -6.32
CA MET A 269 2.31 -13.28 -5.42
C MET A 269 3.78 -13.68 -5.68
N PRO A 270 4.57 -13.99 -4.63
CA PRO A 270 4.21 -13.88 -3.21
C PRO A 270 4.37 -12.46 -2.65
N PHE A 271 3.49 -12.09 -1.72
CA PHE A 271 3.59 -10.89 -0.87
C PHE A 271 3.11 -11.23 0.55
N ASP A 272 3.43 -10.40 1.55
CA ASP A 272 3.01 -10.65 2.94
C ASP A 272 1.75 -9.86 3.34
N TYR A 273 1.60 -8.66 2.80
CA TYR A 273 0.43 -7.82 2.97
C TYR A 273 0.32 -6.82 1.83
N GLY A 274 -0.87 -6.28 1.62
CA GLY A 274 -1.11 -5.25 0.62
C GLY A 274 -2.53 -4.72 0.66
N ARG A 275 -2.78 -3.68 -0.13
CA ARG A 275 -4.11 -3.10 -0.30
C ARG A 275 -4.41 -2.91 -1.77
N PHE A 276 -5.51 -3.49 -2.23
CA PHE A 276 -6.01 -3.35 -3.59
C PHE A 276 -7.14 -2.32 -3.56
N GLU A 277 -7.04 -1.30 -4.42
CA GLU A 277 -7.94 -0.16 -4.41
C GLU A 277 -8.78 -0.14 -5.69
N PHE A 278 -10.07 0.10 -5.52
CA PHE A 278 -11.04 0.19 -6.60
C PHE A 278 -11.86 1.47 -6.49
N ARG A 279 -12.40 1.93 -7.60
CA ARG A 279 -13.38 3.00 -7.68
C ARG A 279 -14.75 2.39 -7.93
N LEU A 280 -15.68 2.59 -7.01
CA LEU A 280 -17.10 2.35 -7.23
C LEU A 280 -17.69 3.54 -7.97
N ASP A 281 -18.10 3.35 -9.22
CA ASP A 281 -18.89 4.35 -9.95
C ASP A 281 -20.33 4.33 -9.42
N VAL A 282 -20.77 5.42 -8.77
CA VAL A 282 -22.12 5.49 -8.18
C VAL A 282 -23.23 5.60 -9.23
N ARG A 283 -22.91 5.89 -10.49
CA ARG A 283 -23.88 6.00 -11.58
C ARG A 283 -24.17 4.65 -12.23
N THR A 284 -23.16 3.78 -12.31
CA THR A 284 -23.24 2.50 -13.03
C THR A 284 -23.16 1.29 -12.10
N GLY A 285 -22.61 1.45 -10.90
CA GLY A 285 -22.28 0.37 -9.99
C GLY A 285 -21.05 -0.44 -10.41
N GLU A 286 -20.24 0.04 -11.35
CA GLU A 286 -18.99 -0.62 -11.73
C GLU A 286 -17.88 -0.45 -10.67
N VAL A 287 -17.04 -1.47 -10.51
CA VAL A 287 -15.94 -1.52 -9.51
C VAL A 287 -14.56 -1.52 -10.20
N LEU A 288 -14.10 -0.36 -10.62
CA LEU A 288 -12.94 -0.22 -11.50
C LEU A 288 -11.63 -0.26 -10.70
N PHE A 289 -10.66 -1.08 -11.09
CA PHE A 289 -9.34 -1.13 -10.45
C PHE A 289 -8.62 0.22 -10.56
N LEU A 290 -8.11 0.71 -9.44
CA LEU A 290 -7.34 1.96 -9.36
C LEU A 290 -5.85 1.69 -9.28
N GLU A 291 -5.43 1.02 -8.21
CA GLU A 291 -4.03 0.78 -7.87
C GLU A 291 -3.90 -0.36 -6.86
N VAL A 292 -2.66 -0.80 -6.61
CA VAL A 292 -2.30 -1.73 -5.55
C VAL A 292 -1.12 -1.18 -4.76
N ASN A 293 -1.18 -1.31 -3.44
CA ASN A 293 -0.14 -0.85 -2.52
C ASN A 293 0.38 -2.05 -1.72
N LEU A 294 1.53 -2.63 -2.12
CA LEU A 294 2.17 -3.79 -1.46
C LEU A 294 3.06 -3.43 -0.26
N ASN A 295 3.11 -2.14 0.08
CA ASN A 295 3.74 -1.58 1.28
C ASN A 295 2.78 -0.54 1.89
N CYS A 296 1.50 -0.93 1.98
CA CYS A 296 0.45 -0.04 2.45
C CYS A 296 0.67 0.36 3.91
N ASN A 297 0.08 1.47 4.32
CA ASN A 297 0.30 2.02 5.65
C ASN A 297 -0.35 1.12 6.73
N LEU A 298 0.48 0.54 7.60
CA LEU A 298 0.10 -0.36 8.69
C LEU A 298 -0.31 0.35 9.99
N TRP A 299 -0.47 1.67 10.00
CA TRP A 299 -0.83 2.44 11.19
C TRP A 299 -2.17 1.96 11.76
N SER A 300 -2.33 1.92 13.10
CA SER A 300 -3.58 1.51 13.76
C SER A 300 -4.82 2.29 13.29
N ARG A 301 -4.61 3.49 12.74
CA ARG A 301 -5.65 4.39 12.22
C ARG A 301 -5.91 4.26 10.72
N LYS A 302 -5.37 3.24 10.05
CA LYS A 302 -5.56 3.01 8.61
C LYS A 302 -6.34 1.74 8.34
N THR A 303 -6.88 1.65 7.13
CA THR A 303 -7.90 0.69 6.72
C THR A 303 -7.52 -0.77 6.98
N ILE A 304 -6.26 -1.16 6.79
CA ILE A 304 -5.81 -2.53 7.08
C ILE A 304 -5.93 -2.89 8.57
N ALA A 305 -5.59 -1.96 9.47
CA ALA A 305 -5.73 -2.16 10.91
C ALA A 305 -7.20 -2.09 11.35
N MET A 306 -7.98 -1.16 10.76
CA MET A 306 -9.43 -1.07 11.00
C MET A 306 -10.16 -2.35 10.55
N ALA A 307 -9.74 -2.93 9.42
CA ALA A 307 -10.28 -4.19 8.90
C ALA A 307 -9.90 -5.38 9.78
N ALA A 308 -8.64 -5.45 10.26
CA ALA A 308 -8.20 -6.48 11.20
C ALA A 308 -9.00 -6.44 12.51
N ALA A 309 -9.27 -5.25 13.06
CA ALA A 309 -10.05 -5.09 14.28
C ALA A 309 -11.49 -5.65 14.15
N GLN A 310 -12.09 -5.58 12.95
CA GLN A 310 -13.43 -6.12 12.68
C GLN A 310 -13.50 -7.64 12.75
N ILE A 311 -12.37 -8.34 12.64
CA ILE A 311 -12.27 -9.79 12.88
C ILE A 311 -11.66 -10.13 14.23
N GLY A 312 -11.57 -9.15 15.15
CA GLY A 312 -11.09 -9.32 16.51
C GLY A 312 -9.57 -9.31 16.67
N TRP A 313 -8.81 -8.95 15.62
CA TRP A 313 -7.36 -8.83 15.72
C TRP A 313 -6.98 -7.46 16.29
N SER A 314 -6.16 -7.46 17.35
CA SER A 314 -5.51 -6.22 17.79
C SER A 314 -4.50 -5.72 16.75
N HIS A 315 -4.04 -4.48 16.86
CA HIS A 315 -2.97 -3.97 15.98
C HIS A 315 -1.69 -4.82 16.12
N ARG A 316 -1.33 -5.21 17.36
CA ARG A 316 -0.23 -6.14 17.63
C ARG A 316 -0.43 -7.48 16.93
N ASP A 317 -1.66 -8.00 16.90
CA ASP A 317 -1.98 -9.29 16.26
C ASP A 317 -1.78 -9.23 14.76
N LEU A 318 -2.20 -8.13 14.13
CA LEU A 318 -1.97 -7.88 12.71
C LEU A 318 -0.47 -7.85 12.39
N ILE A 319 0.30 -7.04 13.12
CA ILE A 319 1.74 -6.87 12.84
C ILE A 319 2.50 -8.18 13.11
N GLU A 320 2.22 -8.84 14.23
CA GLU A 320 2.87 -10.10 14.57
C GLU A 320 2.51 -11.20 13.58
N THR A 321 1.26 -11.25 13.11
CA THR A 321 0.86 -12.22 12.07
C THR A 321 1.62 -12.00 10.77
N ILE A 322 1.67 -10.75 10.28
CA ILE A 322 2.39 -10.39 9.06
C ILE A 322 3.89 -10.74 9.17
N LEU A 323 4.52 -10.41 10.29
CA LEU A 323 5.92 -10.74 10.55
C LEU A 323 6.15 -12.25 10.59
N THR A 324 5.33 -12.96 11.34
CA THR A 324 5.44 -14.42 11.53
C THR A 324 5.33 -15.16 10.21
N GLU A 325 4.35 -14.81 9.39
CA GLU A 325 4.14 -15.43 8.07
C GLU A 325 5.28 -15.12 7.10
N SER A 326 5.83 -13.89 7.15
CA SER A 326 7.01 -13.53 6.36
C SER A 326 8.26 -14.31 6.76
N LEU A 327 8.55 -14.40 8.07
CA LEU A 327 9.68 -15.17 8.58
C LEU A 327 9.57 -16.66 8.21
N ALA A 328 8.37 -17.23 8.32
CA ALA A 328 8.10 -18.60 7.88
C ALA A 328 8.32 -18.78 6.37
N ARG A 329 7.83 -17.86 5.54
CA ARG A 329 8.01 -17.88 4.08
C ARG A 329 9.49 -17.78 3.69
N GLN A 330 10.29 -17.06 4.45
CA GLN A 330 11.74 -16.91 4.23
C GLN A 330 12.56 -18.07 4.83
N GLY A 331 11.91 -19.08 5.42
CA GLY A 331 12.58 -20.24 6.00
C GLY A 331 13.32 -19.97 7.32
N LEU A 332 12.98 -18.87 8.00
CA LEU A 332 13.59 -18.48 9.29
C LEU A 332 12.86 -19.06 10.50
N LEU A 333 11.72 -19.73 10.30
CA LEU A 333 10.97 -20.40 11.36
C LEU A 333 10.73 -21.87 11.01
N THR A 334 10.92 -22.72 12.01
CA THR A 334 10.43 -24.10 12.04
C THR A 334 8.93 -24.13 12.33
N ARG A 335 8.28 -25.29 12.15
CA ARG A 335 6.85 -25.45 12.49
C ARG A 335 6.57 -25.26 13.98
N GLU A 336 7.51 -25.63 14.84
CA GLU A 336 7.40 -25.53 16.30
C GLU A 336 7.54 -24.09 16.80
N GLU A 337 8.18 -23.22 16.01
CA GLU A 337 8.36 -21.81 16.34
C GLU A 337 7.16 -20.93 15.99
N ILE A 338 6.12 -21.52 15.40
CA ILE A 338 4.92 -20.79 15.02
C ILE A 338 3.71 -21.27 15.80
N ASP A 339 3.29 -20.45 16.77
CA ASP A 339 2.09 -20.70 17.53
C ASP A 339 0.85 -20.38 16.68
N VAL A 340 -0.13 -21.27 16.75
CA VAL A 340 -1.49 -21.00 16.29
C VAL A 340 -2.27 -20.54 17.52
N ALA A 341 -2.64 -19.26 17.58
CA ALA A 341 -3.66 -18.87 18.54
C ALA A 341 -4.91 -19.71 18.25
N ALA A 342 -5.41 -20.44 19.26
CA ALA A 342 -6.57 -21.33 19.11
C ALA A 342 -7.88 -20.55 18.99
#